data_AF-A0A6A1W5G6-F1
#
_entry.id   AF-A0A6A1W5G6-F1
#
_cell.length_a   1.000
_cell.length_b   1.000
_cell.length_c   1.000
_cell.angle_alpha   90.00
_cell.angle_beta   90.00
_cell.angle_gamma   90.00
#
_symmetry.space_group_name_H-M   'P 1'
#
loop_
_entity.id
_entity.type
_entity.pdbx_description
1 polymer ?
#
loop_
_entity_poly.entity_id
_entity_poly.type
_entity_poly.pdbx_seq_one_letter_code
_entity_poly.pdbx_strand_id
1 'polypeptide(L)'
;MKNQESGNINPAELYKKNYTNKDGIWTSEGAREIYERMDAFQRQCDLEGKTYTEIEVYSEILGKKSGYVQGLGRAVKPPPSSTLTTQSSDLQHQLAKARDEIEAMRAAREKDLQEFAKKQAEMEATLRDHREEQRVEQERIRLEQEERTKREQERMRVEHEECM
;
A
#
# COMPACT_ATOMS: atom_id res chain seq x y z
N MET A 1 -3.77 -13.44 41.16
CA MET A 1 -3.69 -14.64 40.30
C MET A 1 -3.96 -14.19 38.88
N LYS A 2 -3.05 -14.49 37.95
CA LYS A 2 -3.07 -14.00 36.56
C LYS A 2 -3.96 -14.94 35.74
N ASN A 3 -5.08 -14.46 35.20
CA ASN A 3 -5.75 -15.12 34.08
C ASN A 3 -5.62 -14.21 32.86
N GLN A 4 -4.46 -14.31 32.24
CA GLN A 4 -4.21 -13.80 30.90
C GLN A 4 -4.32 -15.00 29.96
N GLU A 5 -5.56 -15.30 29.57
CA GLU A 5 -5.89 -16.17 28.43
C GLU A 5 -6.77 -15.37 27.46
N SER A 6 -6.35 -14.15 27.09
CA SER A 6 -6.84 -13.50 25.88
C SER A 6 -5.97 -13.96 24.69
N GLY A 7 -5.87 -15.28 24.54
CA GLY A 7 -5.32 -15.93 23.36
C GLY A 7 -6.48 -16.54 22.61
N ASN A 8 -6.76 -16.02 21.42
CA ASN A 8 -7.67 -16.51 20.38
C ASN A 8 -8.44 -17.80 20.79
N ILE A 9 -9.49 -17.65 21.62
CA ILE A 9 -10.23 -18.81 22.14
C ILE A 9 -11.09 -19.32 21.01
N ASN A 10 -10.96 -20.62 20.69
CA ASN A 10 -11.79 -21.26 19.67
C ASN A 10 -13.28 -21.06 20.04
N PRO A 11 -14.12 -20.54 19.12
CA PRO A 11 -15.52 -20.26 19.38
C PRO A 11 -16.32 -21.50 19.80
N ALA A 12 -15.98 -22.70 19.30
CA ALA A 12 -16.62 -23.95 19.70
C ALA A 12 -16.27 -24.31 21.16
N GLU A 13 -15.01 -24.13 21.58
CA GLU A 13 -14.57 -24.40 22.95
C GLU A 13 -15.16 -23.39 23.93
N LEU A 14 -15.26 -22.11 23.52
CA LEU A 14 -15.96 -21.10 24.29
C LEU A 14 -17.42 -21.48 24.50
N TYR A 15 -18.10 -21.94 23.43
CA TYR A 15 -19.49 -22.37 23.52
C TYR A 15 -19.64 -23.56 24.47
N LYS A 16 -18.82 -24.61 24.32
CA LYS A 16 -18.83 -25.79 25.19
C LYS A 16 -18.72 -25.43 26.66
N LYS A 17 -17.75 -24.58 27.03
CA LYS A 17 -17.53 -24.13 28.42
C LYS A 17 -18.76 -23.47 29.05
N ASN A 18 -19.58 -22.79 28.25
CA ASN A 18 -20.77 -22.09 28.74
C ASN A 18 -22.00 -23.00 28.87
N TYR A 19 -22.04 -24.12 28.14
CA TYR A 19 -23.20 -25.00 28.06
C TYR A 19 -22.95 -26.41 28.61
N THR A 20 -21.85 -26.61 29.35
CA THR A 20 -21.57 -27.82 30.13
C THR A 20 -21.49 -27.51 31.62
N ASN A 21 -21.98 -28.44 32.46
CA ASN A 21 -21.82 -28.39 33.91
C ASN A 21 -20.37 -28.69 34.34
N LYS A 22 -20.09 -28.57 35.64
CA LYS A 22 -18.76 -28.88 36.22
C LYS A 22 -18.29 -30.31 35.92
N ASP A 23 -19.23 -31.23 35.74
CA ASP A 23 -18.96 -32.63 35.43
C ASP A 23 -18.78 -32.90 33.91
N GLY A 24 -18.78 -31.84 33.09
CA GLY A 24 -18.64 -31.95 31.63
C GLY A 24 -19.90 -32.39 30.89
N ILE A 25 -21.03 -32.52 31.60
CA ILE A 25 -22.32 -32.91 31.03
C ILE A 25 -22.98 -31.70 30.37
N TRP A 26 -23.48 -31.88 29.13
CA TRP A 26 -24.23 -30.87 28.41
C TRP A 26 -25.52 -30.49 29.12
N THR A 27 -25.82 -29.19 29.14
CA THR A 27 -27.05 -28.65 29.72
C THR A 27 -28.31 -29.05 28.96
N SER A 28 -28.20 -29.37 27.67
CA SER A 28 -29.28 -29.87 26.83
C SER A 28 -28.75 -30.59 25.59
N GLU A 29 -29.59 -31.41 24.96
CA GLU A 29 -29.30 -32.05 23.68
C GLU A 29 -29.09 -31.00 22.57
N GLY A 30 -29.94 -29.97 22.52
CA GLY A 30 -29.79 -28.88 21.55
C GLY A 30 -28.48 -28.10 21.71
N ALA A 31 -27.95 -27.93 22.93
CA ALA A 31 -26.63 -27.34 23.14
C ALA A 31 -25.52 -28.23 22.57
N ARG A 32 -25.63 -29.55 22.73
CA ARG A 32 -24.68 -30.48 22.12
C ARG A 32 -24.72 -30.41 20.59
N GLU A 33 -25.91 -30.40 19.99
CA GLU A 33 -26.08 -30.28 18.53
C GLU A 33 -25.49 -28.97 17.97
N ILE A 34 -25.64 -27.86 18.70
CA ILE A 34 -25.02 -26.57 18.32
C ILE A 34 -23.50 -26.67 18.33
N TYR A 35 -22.91 -27.28 19.35
CA TYR A 35 -21.46 -27.49 19.41
C TYR A 35 -20.98 -28.36 18.25
N GLU A 36 -21.66 -29.46 17.96
CA GLU A 36 -21.32 -30.35 16.84
C GLU A 36 -21.36 -29.60 15.50
N ARG A 37 -22.32 -28.68 15.32
CA ARG A 37 -22.36 -27.80 14.12
C ARG A 37 -21.22 -26.79 14.07
N MET A 38 -20.82 -26.20 15.20
CA MET A 38 -19.65 -25.30 15.26
C MET A 38 -18.34 -26.04 14.95
N ASP A 39 -18.18 -27.25 15.50
CA ASP A 39 -17.01 -28.10 15.28
C ASP A 39 -16.95 -28.62 13.82
N ALA A 40 -18.10 -28.89 13.19
CA ALA A 40 -18.17 -29.21 11.77
C ALA A 40 -17.79 -28.01 10.88
N PHE A 41 -18.30 -26.81 11.20
CA PHE A 41 -17.97 -25.57 10.48
C PHE A 41 -16.48 -25.24 10.56
N GLN A 42 -15.89 -25.41 11.75
CA GLN A 42 -14.45 -25.29 11.96
C GLN A 42 -13.66 -26.17 11.00
N ARG A 43 -13.96 -27.48 10.98
CA ARG A 43 -13.24 -28.44 10.12
C ARG A 43 -13.40 -28.10 8.64
N GLN A 44 -14.56 -27.60 8.24
CA GLN A 44 -14.77 -27.15 6.88
C GLN A 44 -13.87 -25.96 6.54
N CYS A 45 -13.76 -24.97 7.42
CA CYS A 45 -12.84 -23.84 7.21
C CYS A 45 -11.37 -24.27 7.14
N ASP A 46 -10.96 -25.23 7.99
CA ASP A 46 -9.61 -25.79 7.99
C ASP A 46 -9.29 -26.50 6.66
N LEU A 47 -10.27 -27.21 6.07
CA LEU A 47 -10.13 -27.85 4.75
C LEU A 47 -10.11 -26.83 3.60
N GLU A 48 -10.90 -25.76 3.70
CA GLU A 48 -10.99 -24.70 2.68
C GLU A 48 -9.85 -23.67 2.80
N GLY A 49 -9.03 -23.72 3.85
CA GLY A 49 -7.96 -22.76 4.13
C GLY A 49 -8.48 -21.35 4.44
N LYS A 50 -9.72 -21.23 4.89
CA LYS A 50 -10.37 -19.95 5.19
C LYS A 50 -10.25 -19.63 6.67
N THR A 51 -9.83 -18.40 6.99
CA THR A 51 -9.94 -17.88 8.34
C THR A 51 -11.34 -17.35 8.56
N TYR A 52 -11.96 -17.69 9.68
CA TYR A 52 -13.23 -17.12 10.12
C TYR A 52 -13.00 -16.30 11.40
N THR A 53 -13.94 -15.41 11.68
CA THR A 53 -14.04 -14.66 12.94
C THR A 53 -15.09 -15.29 13.85
N GLU A 54 -14.97 -15.04 15.15
CA GLU A 54 -15.93 -15.51 16.17
C GLU A 54 -17.38 -15.11 15.81
N ILE A 55 -17.57 -13.88 15.33
CA ILE A 55 -18.90 -13.34 14.95
C ILE A 55 -19.49 -14.10 13.76
N GLU A 56 -18.67 -14.49 12.79
CA GLU A 56 -19.12 -15.25 11.63
C GLU A 56 -19.58 -16.65 12.03
N VAL A 57 -18.83 -17.35 12.90
CA VAL A 57 -19.22 -18.68 13.39
C VAL A 57 -20.56 -18.64 14.11
N TYR A 58 -20.76 -17.69 15.02
CA TYR A 58 -22.03 -17.57 15.73
C TYR A 58 -23.18 -17.19 14.79
N SER A 59 -22.94 -16.30 13.83
CA SER A 59 -23.98 -15.86 12.89
C SER A 59 -24.42 -16.97 11.94
N GLU A 60 -23.50 -17.86 11.54
CA GLU A 60 -23.81 -18.99 10.67
C GLU A 60 -24.57 -20.09 11.43
N ILE A 61 -24.10 -20.44 12.64
CA ILE A 61 -24.66 -21.59 13.38
C ILE A 61 -25.93 -21.23 14.17
N LEU A 62 -25.93 -20.09 14.88
CA LEU A 62 -27.05 -19.63 15.70
C LEU A 62 -28.03 -18.74 14.91
N GLY A 63 -27.63 -18.33 13.70
CA GLY A 63 -28.35 -17.37 12.89
C GLY A 63 -27.97 -15.92 13.23
N LYS A 64 -28.18 -15.03 12.26
CA LYS A 64 -28.02 -13.60 12.46
C LYS A 64 -29.08 -13.13 13.46
N LYS A 65 -28.65 -12.38 14.48
CA LYS A 65 -29.54 -11.77 15.48
C LYS A 65 -30.68 -11.04 14.76
N SER A 66 -31.88 -11.62 14.76
CA SER A 66 -33.09 -10.91 14.36
C SER A 66 -33.23 -9.71 15.29
N GLY A 67 -33.52 -8.52 14.75
CA GLY A 67 -33.57 -7.24 15.46
C GLY A 67 -34.67 -7.10 16.52
N TYR A 68 -34.91 -8.14 17.32
CA TYR A 68 -35.73 -8.05 18.52
C TYR A 68 -35.02 -7.15 19.53
N VAL A 69 -35.48 -5.90 19.58
CA VAL A 69 -35.29 -5.05 20.75
C VAL A 69 -36.19 -5.63 21.83
N GLN A 70 -35.58 -6.22 22.86
CA GLN A 70 -36.27 -6.76 24.03
C GLN A 70 -37.18 -5.66 24.61
N GLY A 71 -38.50 -5.88 24.64
CA GLY A 71 -39.49 -4.96 25.19
C GLY A 71 -40.59 -4.44 24.25
N LEU A 72 -40.57 -4.76 22.93
CA LEU A 72 -41.53 -4.16 21.96
C LEU A 72 -42.55 -5.13 21.34
N GLY A 73 -42.66 -6.37 21.82
CA GLY A 73 -43.62 -7.36 21.28
C GLY A 73 -43.29 -7.85 19.85
N ARG A 74 -44.09 -8.78 19.32
CA ARG A 74 -43.80 -9.48 18.04
C ARG A 74 -44.13 -8.68 16.77
N ALA A 75 -44.73 -7.50 16.86
CA ALA A 75 -45.41 -6.86 15.73
C ALA A 75 -44.70 -5.63 15.11
N VAL A 76 -43.69 -5.05 15.78
CA VAL A 76 -43.02 -3.85 15.28
C VAL A 76 -41.66 -4.23 14.71
N LYS A 77 -41.57 -4.34 13.38
CA LYS A 77 -40.28 -4.13 12.71
C LYS A 77 -39.90 -2.68 13.00
N PRO A 78 -38.80 -2.40 13.72
CA PRO A 78 -38.34 -1.02 13.81
C PRO A 78 -38.10 -0.51 12.39
N PRO A 79 -38.44 0.75 12.07
CA PRO A 79 -38.02 1.34 10.82
C PRO A 79 -36.50 1.16 10.70
N PRO A 80 -35.96 0.92 9.48
CA PRO A 80 -34.51 0.91 9.30
C PRO A 80 -33.98 2.19 9.93
N SER A 81 -33.01 2.04 10.84
CA SER A 81 -32.52 3.13 11.69
C SER A 81 -32.03 4.28 10.81
N SER A 82 -32.90 5.26 10.55
CA SER A 82 -32.63 6.39 9.65
C SER A 82 -31.65 7.40 10.27
N THR A 83 -31.16 7.15 11.49
CA THR A 83 -30.16 7.98 12.16
C THR A 83 -28.73 7.59 11.78
N LEU A 84 -28.51 6.37 11.24
CA LEU A 84 -27.19 5.89 10.81
C LEU A 84 -26.79 6.37 9.40
N THR A 85 -27.75 6.78 8.57
CA THR A 85 -27.48 7.15 7.17
C THR A 85 -26.92 8.56 7.01
N THR A 86 -27.27 9.51 7.89
CA THR A 86 -26.79 10.90 7.82
C THR A 86 -25.35 11.05 8.35
N GLN A 87 -24.98 10.33 9.42
CA GLN A 87 -23.59 10.33 9.90
C GLN A 87 -22.64 9.68 8.88
N SER A 88 -23.13 8.66 8.16
CA SER A 88 -22.36 7.99 7.11
C SER A 88 -22.09 8.91 5.91
N SER A 89 -23.04 9.74 5.49
CA SER A 89 -22.85 10.66 4.35
C SER A 89 -21.85 11.77 4.68
N ASP A 90 -21.91 12.33 5.89
CA ASP A 90 -20.98 13.39 6.31
C ASP A 90 -19.54 12.86 6.42
N LEU A 91 -19.36 11.66 6.97
CA LEU A 91 -18.05 10.99 7.01
C LEU A 91 -17.54 10.65 5.61
N GLN A 92 -18.40 10.19 4.71
CA GLN A 92 -18.03 9.93 3.31
C GLN A 92 -17.59 11.20 2.59
N HIS A 93 -18.30 12.32 2.81
CA HIS A 93 -17.93 13.61 2.24
C HIS A 93 -16.58 14.12 2.78
N GLN A 94 -16.35 13.98 4.09
CA GLN A 94 -15.07 14.34 4.71
C GLN A 94 -13.91 13.49 4.16
N LEU A 95 -14.13 12.19 3.95
CA LEU A 95 -13.12 11.30 3.35
C LEU A 95 -12.83 11.67 1.89
N ALA A 96 -13.86 12.02 1.11
CA ALA A 96 -13.67 12.48 -0.26
C ALA A 96 -12.85 13.78 -0.29
N LYS A 97 -13.21 14.77 0.54
CA LYS A 97 -12.49 16.04 0.65
C LYS A 97 -11.03 15.85 1.05
N ALA A 98 -10.77 15.00 2.04
CA ALA A 98 -9.41 14.72 2.48
C ALA A 98 -8.58 14.02 1.38
N ARG A 99 -9.19 13.16 0.56
CA ARG A 99 -8.52 12.54 -0.59
C ARG A 99 -8.14 13.57 -1.65
N ASP A 100 -9.06 14.45 -1.99
CA ASP A 100 -8.83 15.51 -2.97
C ASP A 100 -7.73 16.49 -2.49
N GLU A 101 -7.72 16.84 -1.20
CA GLU A 101 -6.67 17.67 -0.59
C GLU A 101 -5.29 16.99 -0.63
N ILE A 102 -5.21 15.69 -0.34
CA ILE A 102 -3.97 14.91 -0.45
C ILE A 102 -3.47 14.85 -1.89
N GLU A 103 -4.37 14.66 -2.85
CA GLU A 103 -4.03 14.62 -4.26
C GLU A 103 -3.49 15.98 -4.75
N ALA A 104 -4.14 17.08 -4.35
CA ALA A 104 -3.66 18.43 -4.66
C ALA A 104 -2.26 18.70 -4.09
N MET A 105 -2.00 18.32 -2.83
CA MET A 105 -0.67 18.47 -2.23
C MET A 105 0.40 17.62 -2.93
N ARG A 106 0.05 16.39 -3.33
CA ARG A 106 0.95 15.51 -4.09
C ARG A 106 1.27 16.10 -5.45
N ALA A 107 0.28 16.61 -6.18
CA ALA A 107 0.47 17.25 -7.48
C ALA A 107 1.37 18.49 -7.37
N ALA A 108 1.17 19.33 -6.35
CA ALA A 108 2.03 20.48 -6.10
C ALA A 108 3.49 20.05 -5.83
N ARG A 109 3.69 19.09 -4.92
CA ARG A 109 5.02 18.58 -4.59
C ARG A 109 5.73 17.92 -5.76
N GLU A 110 5.00 17.18 -6.59
CA GLU A 110 5.54 16.54 -7.78
C GLU A 110 6.04 17.57 -8.80
N LYS A 111 5.28 18.66 -8.97
CA LYS A 111 5.70 19.77 -9.85
C LYS A 111 6.99 20.43 -9.35
N ASP A 112 7.11 20.68 -8.05
CA ASP A 112 8.32 21.26 -7.47
C ASP A 112 9.54 20.35 -7.67
N LEU A 113 9.37 19.03 -7.53
CA LEU A 113 10.41 18.05 -7.81
C LEU A 113 10.81 18.03 -9.29
N GLN A 114 9.86 18.09 -10.21
CA GLN A 114 10.15 18.19 -11.64
C GLN A 114 10.90 19.48 -11.98
N GLU A 115 10.52 20.60 -11.38
CA GLU A 115 11.21 21.88 -11.60
C GLU A 115 12.65 21.83 -11.08
N PHE A 116 12.86 21.21 -9.91
CA PHE A 116 14.20 21.02 -9.36
C PHE A 116 15.05 20.10 -10.24
N ALA A 117 14.49 18.98 -10.72
CA ALA A 117 15.18 18.06 -11.62
C ALA A 117 15.55 18.74 -12.96
N LYS A 118 14.66 19.58 -13.50
CA LYS A 118 14.93 20.37 -14.70
C LYS A 118 16.08 21.35 -14.48
N LYS A 119 16.09 22.09 -13.37
CA LYS A 119 17.19 23.00 -13.02
C LYS A 119 18.51 22.26 -12.83
N GLN A 120 18.48 21.08 -12.22
CA GLN A 120 19.67 20.24 -12.08
C GLN A 120 20.21 19.78 -13.45
N ALA A 121 19.33 19.33 -14.35
CA ALA A 121 19.71 18.92 -15.70
C ALA A 121 20.25 20.10 -16.53
N GLU A 122 19.65 21.27 -16.44
CA GLU A 122 20.15 22.49 -17.11
C GLU A 122 21.54 22.87 -16.60
N MET A 123 21.76 22.86 -15.28
CA MET A 123 23.07 23.13 -14.70
C MET A 123 24.12 22.10 -15.16
N GLU A 124 23.76 20.82 -15.17
CA GLU A 124 24.67 19.77 -15.63
C GLU A 124 25.00 19.91 -17.12
N ALA A 125 24.02 20.27 -17.95
CA ALA A 125 24.22 20.54 -19.37
C ALA A 125 25.21 21.70 -19.59
N THR A 126 25.04 22.83 -18.89
CA THR A 126 25.98 23.96 -19.02
C THR A 126 27.41 23.61 -18.62
N LEU A 127 27.59 22.77 -17.60
CA LEU A 127 28.91 22.28 -17.20
C LEU A 127 29.52 21.33 -18.24
N ARG A 128 28.69 20.46 -18.84
CA ARG A 128 29.14 19.59 -19.93
C ARG A 128 29.54 20.40 -21.16
N ASP A 129 28.74 21.38 -21.56
CA ASP A 129 29.04 22.25 -22.70
C ASP A 129 30.35 22.99 -22.49
N HIS A 130 30.55 23.61 -21.32
CA HIS A 130 31.81 24.29 -21.02
C HIS A 130 33.02 23.35 -21.04
N ARG A 131 32.85 22.11 -20.58
CA ARG A 131 33.92 21.09 -20.63
C ARG A 131 34.20 20.64 -22.06
N GLU A 132 33.17 20.48 -22.89
CA GLU A 132 33.30 20.15 -24.30
C GLU A 132 34.02 21.26 -25.05
N GLU A 133 33.62 22.52 -24.84
CA GLU A 133 34.26 23.70 -25.42
C GLU A 133 35.76 23.76 -25.08
N GLN A 134 36.12 23.53 -23.81
CA GLN A 134 37.53 23.48 -23.41
C GLN A 134 38.29 22.36 -24.12
N ARG A 135 37.68 21.19 -24.34
CA ARG A 135 38.31 20.08 -25.07
C ARG A 135 38.50 20.42 -26.54
N VAL A 136 37.48 20.98 -27.19
CA VAL A 136 37.53 21.38 -28.60
C VAL A 136 38.57 22.49 -28.81
N GLU A 137 38.66 23.45 -27.91
CA GLU A 137 39.66 24.52 -27.99
C GLU A 137 41.09 23.97 -27.84
N GLN A 138 41.33 23.06 -26.90
CA GLN A 138 42.62 22.38 -26.76
C GLN A 138 42.99 21.58 -28.01
N GLU A 139 42.03 20.85 -28.58
CA GLU A 139 42.24 20.09 -29.81
C GLU A 139 42.54 21.00 -31.01
N ARG A 140 41.83 22.14 -31.11
CA ARG A 140 42.09 23.14 -32.15
C ARG A 140 43.51 23.68 -32.08
N ILE A 141 43.97 24.06 -30.88
CA ILE A 141 45.34 24.56 -30.66
C ILE A 141 46.36 23.49 -31.06
N ARG A 142 46.13 22.23 -30.66
CA ARG A 142 47.03 21.11 -31.00
C ARG A 142 47.13 20.91 -32.51
N LEU A 143 46.00 20.86 -33.22
CA LEU A 143 45.97 20.69 -34.67
C LEU A 143 46.67 21.85 -35.39
N GLU A 144 46.49 23.09 -34.92
CA GLU A 144 47.17 24.24 -35.49
C GLU A 144 48.70 24.15 -35.34
N GLN A 145 49.19 23.65 -34.20
CA GLN A 145 50.62 23.41 -34.00
C GLN A 145 51.15 22.30 -34.91
N GLU A 146 50.42 21.19 -35.04
CA GLU A 146 50.77 20.08 -35.95
C GLU A 146 50.79 20.56 -37.42
N GLU A 147 49.87 21.43 -37.83
CA GLU A 147 49.81 21.95 -39.19
C GLU A 147 50.92 22.97 -39.47
N ARG A 148 51.23 23.86 -38.50
CA ARG A 148 52.39 24.77 -38.58
C ARG A 148 53.71 24.01 -38.71
N THR A 149 53.92 22.99 -37.88
CA THR A 149 55.16 22.18 -37.93
C THR A 149 55.25 21.38 -39.23
N LYS A 150 54.14 20.87 -39.75
CA LYS A 150 54.10 20.19 -41.05
C LYS A 150 54.45 21.14 -42.20
N ARG A 151 53.87 22.34 -42.23
CA ARG A 151 54.21 23.36 -43.25
C ARG A 151 55.67 23.76 -43.20
N GLU A 152 56.25 23.86 -42.00
CA GLU A 152 57.67 24.18 -41.83
C GLU A 152 58.58 23.06 -42.32
N GLN A 153 58.27 21.80 -41.98
CA GLN A 153 58.98 20.64 -42.53
C GLN A 153 58.91 20.58 -44.06
N GLU A 154 57.74 20.89 -44.63
CA GLU A 154 57.55 20.92 -46.08
C GLU A 154 58.36 22.04 -46.75
N ARG A 155 58.39 23.25 -46.17
CA ARG A 155 59.27 24.33 -46.64
C ARG A 155 60.74 23.93 -46.63
N MET A 156 61.25 23.39 -45.52
CA MET A 156 62.64 22.92 -45.44
C MET A 156 62.94 21.85 -46.50
N ARG A 157 61.97 20.97 -46.79
CA ARG A 157 62.12 19.92 -47.78
C ARG A 157 62.21 20.48 -49.21
N VAL A 158 61.39 21.46 -49.55
CA VAL A 158 61.43 22.15 -50.86
C VAL A 158 62.72 22.96 -51.02
N GLU A 159 63.13 23.72 -50.01
CA GLU A 159 64.40 24.49 -50.05
C GLU A 159 65.64 23.59 -50.23
N HIS A 160 65.65 22.43 -49.58
CA HIS A 160 66.70 21.44 -49.79
C HIS A 160 66.68 20.87 -51.23
N GLU A 161 65.50 20.73 -51.83
CA GLU A 161 65.33 20.21 -53.20
C GLU A 161 65.73 21.26 -54.27
N GLU A 162 65.54 22.57 -54.00
CA GLU A 162 65.97 23.66 -54.88
C GLU A 162 67.49 23.94 -54.82
N CYS A 163 68.17 23.57 -53.73
CA CYS A 163 69.61 23.78 -53.54
C CYS A 163 70.48 22.59 -54.07
N MET A 164 69.84 21.57 -54.65
CA MET A 164 70.46 20.38 -55.24
C MET A 164 70.35 20.43 -56.78
#